data_AF-A0A2D4G1M8-F1
#
_entry.id   AF-A0A2D4G1M8-F1
#
_cell.length_a   1.000
_cell.length_b   1.000
_cell.length_c   1.000
_cell.angle_alpha   90.00
_cell.angle_beta   90.00
_cell.angle_gamma   90.00
#
_symmetry.space_group_name_H-M   'P 1'
#
loop_
_entity.id
_entity.type
_entity.pdbx_description
1 polymer ?
#
loop_
_entity_poly.entity_id
_entity_poly.type
_entity_poly.pdbx_seq_one_letter_code
_entity_poly.pdbx_strand_id
1 'polypeptide(L)'
;MVRYHEAGRFCEKGQVWDQDSAFFHLEHAAECGELEAIVGLGLMYSQLPHHILAEVLLQDTKQNRTKGFEYLCRAAEAGDRPSMILVARAYDTGVNLASDREQDWKEALHWYDKALNMTDYDEGGEYDGTQDEPRYLLLAKEAEMLMTGGFNLDQDLQRSGELYTEAAEDAMQAMKGRLANQYYQKAEEVWAMMKE
;
A
#
# COMPACT_ATOMS: atom_id res chain seq x y z
N MET A 1 -23.24 -11.29 2.63
CA MET A 1 -23.91 -12.04 1.53
C MET A 1 -22.89 -12.67 0.58
N VAL A 2 -21.85 -11.94 0.15
CA VAL A 2 -20.77 -12.41 -0.74
C VAL A 2 -20.23 -13.81 -0.40
N ARG A 3 -19.76 -14.04 0.84
CA ARG A 3 -19.25 -15.35 1.28
C ARG A 3 -20.26 -16.50 1.21
N TYR A 4 -21.57 -16.22 1.26
CA TYR A 4 -22.61 -17.25 1.08
C TYR A 4 -22.76 -17.68 -0.38
N HIS A 5 -22.55 -16.77 -1.33
CA HIS A 5 -22.50 -17.11 -2.75
C HIS A 5 -21.27 -17.96 -3.05
N GLU A 6 -20.09 -17.55 -2.56
CA GLU A 6 -18.84 -18.28 -2.72
C GLU A 6 -18.91 -19.69 -2.11
N ALA A 7 -19.59 -19.85 -0.97
CA ALA A 7 -19.87 -21.16 -0.37
C ALA A 7 -20.94 -22.00 -1.11
N GLY A 8 -21.46 -21.52 -2.25
CA GLY A 8 -22.48 -22.20 -3.05
C GLY A 8 -23.84 -22.35 -2.35
N ARG A 9 -24.14 -21.56 -1.32
CA ARG A 9 -25.35 -21.73 -0.48
C ARG A 9 -26.65 -21.52 -1.25
N PHE A 10 -26.61 -20.73 -2.31
CA PHE A 10 -27.77 -20.36 -3.14
C PHE A 10 -27.89 -21.18 -4.42
N CYS A 11 -27.04 -22.20 -4.60
CA CYS A 11 -26.94 -22.97 -5.85
C CYS A 11 -27.29 -24.44 -5.61
N GLU A 12 -27.86 -25.09 -6.62
CA GLU A 12 -28.12 -26.54 -6.55
C GLU A 12 -26.80 -27.33 -6.54
N LYS A 13 -26.83 -28.51 -5.93
CA LYS A 13 -25.64 -29.35 -5.78
C LYS A 13 -25.06 -29.71 -7.15
N GLY A 14 -23.84 -29.25 -7.42
CA GLY A 14 -23.11 -29.51 -8.67
C GLY A 14 -23.22 -28.40 -9.72
N GLN A 15 -23.93 -27.31 -9.44
CA GLN A 15 -23.92 -26.11 -10.29
C GLN A 15 -22.79 -25.15 -9.89
N VAL A 16 -22.32 -24.36 -10.85
CA VAL A 16 -21.41 -23.24 -10.60
C VAL A 16 -22.17 -22.17 -9.81
N TRP A 17 -21.51 -21.55 -8.84
CA TRP A 17 -22.15 -20.53 -8.03
C TRP A 17 -22.33 -19.22 -8.80
N ASP A 18 -23.34 -18.43 -8.42
CA ASP A 18 -23.69 -17.18 -9.10
C ASP A 18 -22.68 -16.07 -8.75
N GLN A 19 -21.69 -15.91 -9.63
CA GLN A 19 -20.62 -14.91 -9.51
C GLN A 19 -21.13 -13.48 -9.67
N ASP A 20 -22.10 -13.27 -10.57
CA ASP A 20 -22.66 -11.94 -10.85
C ASP A 20 -23.39 -11.39 -9.63
N SER A 21 -24.21 -12.21 -8.96
CA SER A 21 -24.89 -11.81 -7.72
C SER A 21 -23.91 -11.56 -6.57
N ALA A 22 -22.85 -12.37 -6.46
CA ALA A 22 -21.85 -12.16 -5.41
C ALA A 22 -21.07 -10.86 -5.61
N PHE A 23 -20.69 -10.56 -6.85
CA PHE A 23 -20.01 -9.33 -7.21
C PHE A 23 -20.92 -8.11 -6.98
N PHE A 24 -22.19 -8.20 -7.39
CA PHE A 24 -23.20 -7.17 -7.10
C PHE A 24 -23.30 -6.86 -5.60
N HIS A 25 -23.36 -7.90 -4.75
CA HIS A 25 -23.39 -7.71 -3.30
C HIS A 25 -22.10 -7.15 -2.72
N LEU A 26 -20.95 -7.42 -3.34
CA LEU A 26 -19.66 -6.85 -2.94
C LEU A 26 -19.60 -5.35 -3.28
N GLU A 27 -20.00 -4.97 -4.49
CA GLU A 27 -20.09 -3.57 -4.91
C GLU A 27 -21.02 -2.79 -3.99
N HIS A 28 -22.20 -3.33 -3.69
CA HIS A 28 -23.16 -2.67 -2.81
C HIS A 28 -22.67 -2.55 -1.36
N ALA A 29 -21.92 -3.54 -0.86
CA ALA A 29 -21.29 -3.45 0.46
C ALA A 29 -20.24 -2.32 0.49
N ALA A 30 -19.44 -2.18 -0.56
CA ALA A 30 -18.48 -1.10 -0.69
C ALA A 30 -19.15 0.29 -0.83
N GLU A 31 -20.31 0.37 -1.50
CA GLU A 31 -21.14 1.60 -1.54
C GLU A 31 -21.69 1.96 -0.14
N CYS A 32 -21.99 0.97 0.69
CA CYS A 32 -22.36 1.15 2.09
C CYS A 32 -21.19 1.50 3.03
N GLY A 33 -19.96 1.62 2.51
CA GLY A 33 -18.79 1.98 3.30
C GLY A 33 -18.14 0.81 4.06
N GLU A 34 -18.46 -0.43 3.71
CA GLU A 34 -17.82 -1.60 4.32
C GLU A 34 -16.37 -1.72 3.83
N LEU A 35 -15.41 -1.68 4.77
CA LEU A 35 -13.98 -1.56 4.46
C LEU A 35 -13.42 -2.80 3.76
N GLU A 36 -13.80 -4.01 4.20
CA GLU A 36 -13.33 -5.27 3.60
C GLU A 36 -13.72 -5.35 2.11
N ALA A 37 -14.89 -4.85 1.75
CA ALA A 37 -15.43 -4.78 0.40
C ALA A 37 -14.75 -3.70 -0.44
N ILE A 38 -14.49 -2.51 0.14
CA ILE A 38 -13.72 -1.46 -0.55
C ILE A 38 -12.31 -1.96 -0.86
N VAL A 39 -11.62 -2.55 0.12
CA VAL A 39 -10.28 -3.14 -0.04
C VAL A 39 -10.33 -4.27 -1.08
N GLY A 40 -11.29 -5.19 -0.95
CA GLY A 40 -11.45 -6.31 -1.87
C GLY A 40 -11.61 -5.87 -3.32
N LEU A 41 -12.51 -4.92 -3.60
CA LEU A 41 -12.69 -4.37 -4.95
C LEU A 41 -11.44 -3.64 -5.43
N GLY A 42 -10.78 -2.87 -4.58
CA GLY A 42 -9.52 -2.20 -4.91
C GLY A 42 -8.44 -3.17 -5.38
N LEU A 43 -8.25 -4.26 -4.64
CA LEU A 43 -7.29 -5.31 -4.98
C LEU A 43 -7.68 -6.06 -6.26
N MET A 44 -8.95 -6.46 -6.40
CA MET A 44 -9.48 -7.15 -7.59
C MET A 44 -9.29 -6.33 -8.87
N TYR A 45 -9.75 -5.08 -8.87
CA TYR A 45 -9.64 -4.20 -10.03
C TYR A 45 -8.18 -3.82 -10.35
N SER A 46 -7.30 -3.81 -9.34
CA SER A 46 -5.86 -3.56 -9.49
C SER A 46 -5.02 -4.80 -9.83
N GLN A 47 -5.66 -5.97 -10.00
CA GLN A 47 -4.98 -7.25 -10.26
C GLN A 47 -3.96 -7.64 -9.17
N LEU A 48 -4.23 -7.23 -7.94
CA LEU A 48 -3.44 -7.56 -6.76
C LEU A 48 -4.01 -8.78 -6.05
N PRO A 49 -3.21 -9.55 -5.29
CA PRO A 49 -3.73 -10.67 -4.51
C PRO A 49 -4.89 -10.24 -3.59
N HIS A 50 -6.00 -10.98 -3.62
CA HIS A 50 -7.19 -10.74 -2.80
C HIS A 50 -7.78 -12.07 -2.30
N HIS A 51 -8.44 -12.05 -1.14
CA HIS A 51 -9.07 -13.23 -0.54
C HIS A 51 -10.58 -13.31 -0.79
N ILE A 52 -11.24 -12.18 -1.04
CA ILE A 52 -12.67 -12.14 -1.38
C ILE A 52 -12.84 -12.46 -2.86
N LEU A 53 -13.72 -13.42 -3.18
CA LEU A 53 -14.02 -13.83 -4.56
C LEU A 53 -12.75 -14.18 -5.35
N ALA A 54 -11.82 -14.93 -4.75
CA ALA A 54 -10.50 -15.21 -5.31
C ALA A 54 -10.54 -15.93 -6.68
N GLU A 55 -11.65 -16.60 -7.01
CA GLU A 55 -11.88 -17.26 -8.30
C GLU A 55 -12.37 -16.30 -9.40
N VAL A 56 -12.81 -15.10 -9.03
CA VAL A 56 -13.35 -14.10 -9.98
C VAL A 56 -12.21 -13.27 -10.54
N LEU A 57 -12.01 -13.35 -11.86
CA LEU A 57 -10.99 -12.62 -12.58
C LEU A 57 -11.62 -11.48 -13.37
N LEU A 58 -11.30 -10.24 -13.00
CA LEU A 58 -11.69 -9.06 -13.75
C LEU A 58 -10.72 -8.82 -14.90
N GLN A 59 -11.24 -8.34 -16.04
CA GLN A 59 -10.38 -7.99 -17.18
C GLN A 59 -9.44 -6.84 -16.83
N ASP A 60 -8.17 -7.00 -17.17
CA ASP A 60 -7.15 -5.96 -16.99
C ASP A 60 -7.30 -4.86 -18.06
N THR A 61 -8.14 -3.87 -17.77
CA THR A 61 -8.38 -2.71 -18.64
C THR A 61 -7.99 -1.41 -17.92
N LYS A 62 -7.69 -0.35 -18.69
CA LYS A 62 -7.37 0.97 -18.11
C LYS A 62 -8.48 1.50 -17.19
N GLN A 63 -9.73 1.25 -17.56
CA GLN A 63 -10.90 1.64 -16.76
C GLN A 63 -10.94 0.87 -15.44
N ASN A 64 -10.69 -0.45 -15.48
CA ASN A 64 -10.65 -1.27 -14.28
C ASN A 64 -9.48 -0.89 -13.37
N ARG A 65 -8.28 -0.64 -13.90
CA ARG A 65 -7.16 -0.13 -13.09
C ARG A 65 -7.47 1.20 -12.42
N THR A 66 -8.15 2.10 -13.13
CA THR A 66 -8.59 3.40 -12.57
C THR A 66 -9.57 3.20 -11.42
N LYS A 67 -10.59 2.33 -11.59
CA LYS A 67 -11.49 1.94 -10.49
C LYS A 67 -10.74 1.33 -9.31
N GLY A 68 -9.79 0.43 -9.57
CA GLY A 68 -8.99 -0.23 -8.54
C GLY A 68 -8.23 0.77 -7.69
N PHE A 69 -7.56 1.73 -8.35
CA PHE A 69 -6.88 2.82 -7.67
C PHE A 69 -7.85 3.70 -6.84
N GLU A 70 -9.02 4.05 -7.38
CA GLU A 70 -10.04 4.82 -6.64
C GLU A 70 -10.54 4.10 -5.39
N TYR A 71 -10.79 2.78 -5.46
CA TYR A 71 -11.15 1.97 -4.28
C TYR A 71 -10.01 1.91 -3.26
N LEU A 72 -8.75 1.77 -3.71
CA LEU A 72 -7.59 1.80 -2.81
C LEU A 72 -7.44 3.17 -2.12
N CYS A 73 -7.66 4.28 -2.83
CA CYS A 73 -7.69 5.61 -2.21
C CYS A 73 -8.77 5.70 -1.14
N ARG A 74 -9.99 5.23 -1.42
CA ARG A 74 -11.09 5.21 -0.44
C ARG A 74 -10.75 4.37 0.80
N ALA A 75 -10.11 3.22 0.63
CA ALA A 75 -9.66 2.39 1.75
C ALA A 75 -8.56 3.08 2.56
N ALA A 76 -7.58 3.69 1.89
CA ALA A 76 -6.51 4.46 2.53
C ALA A 76 -7.03 5.69 3.30
N GLU A 77 -8.05 6.36 2.78
CA GLU A 77 -8.77 7.44 3.45
C GLU A 77 -9.54 6.95 4.69
N ALA A 78 -10.10 5.73 4.62
CA ALA A 78 -10.79 5.07 5.71
C ALA A 78 -9.88 4.47 6.80
N GLY A 79 -8.54 4.59 6.65
CA GLY A 79 -7.58 4.13 7.65
C GLY A 79 -6.96 2.77 7.37
N ASP A 80 -7.21 2.15 6.21
CA ASP A 80 -6.57 0.88 5.85
C ASP A 80 -5.09 1.11 5.50
N ARG A 81 -4.20 0.76 6.42
CA ARG A 81 -2.76 0.98 6.29
C ARG A 81 -2.13 0.25 5.08
N PRO A 82 -2.47 -1.02 4.77
CA PRO A 82 -2.01 -1.66 3.55
C PRO A 82 -2.41 -0.89 2.28
N SER A 83 -3.64 -0.37 2.21
CA SER A 83 -4.08 0.46 1.09
C SER A 83 -3.33 1.79 1.00
N MET A 84 -2.99 2.44 2.13
CA MET A 84 -2.11 3.62 2.11
C MET A 84 -0.78 3.32 1.43
N ILE A 85 -0.16 2.18 1.76
CA ILE A 85 1.11 1.75 1.16
C ILE A 85 0.94 1.45 -0.33
N LEU A 86 -0.16 0.82 -0.74
CA LEU A 86 -0.45 0.56 -2.15
C LEU A 86 -0.65 1.85 -2.96
N VAL A 87 -1.37 2.82 -2.40
CA VAL A 87 -1.55 4.15 -3.00
C VAL A 87 -0.20 4.88 -3.09
N ALA A 88 0.60 4.86 -2.03
CA ALA A 88 1.94 5.44 -2.02
C ALA A 88 2.84 4.84 -3.11
N ARG A 89 2.85 3.50 -3.23
CA ARG A 89 3.61 2.78 -4.27
C ARG A 89 3.13 3.09 -5.69
N ALA A 90 1.83 3.30 -5.88
CA ALA A 90 1.30 3.67 -7.18
C ALA A 90 1.76 5.07 -7.61
N TYR A 91 1.80 6.01 -6.68
CA TYR A 91 2.39 7.34 -6.91
C TYR A 91 3.91 7.31 -7.04
N ASP A 92 4.60 6.44 -6.30
CA ASP A 92 6.06 6.22 -6.37
C ASP A 92 6.50 5.69 -7.73
N THR A 93 5.79 4.70 -8.26
CA THR A 93 6.25 3.91 -9.43
C THR A 93 5.48 4.19 -10.71
N GLY A 94 4.30 4.82 -10.62
CA GLY A 94 3.32 4.92 -11.71
C GLY A 94 2.61 3.60 -12.03
N VAL A 95 2.95 2.49 -11.37
CA VAL A 95 2.31 1.19 -11.56
C VAL A 95 1.02 1.13 -10.75
N ASN A 96 -0.06 0.63 -11.34
CA ASN A 96 -1.41 0.62 -10.73
C ASN A 96 -1.95 2.02 -10.39
N LEU A 97 -1.35 3.07 -10.95
CA LEU A 97 -1.86 4.42 -10.87
C LEU A 97 -3.04 4.60 -11.84
N ALA A 98 -4.03 5.38 -11.46
CA ALA A 98 -5.14 5.75 -12.32
C ALA A 98 -4.67 6.43 -13.60
N SER A 99 -5.33 6.16 -14.73
CA SER A 99 -4.86 6.58 -16.05
C SER A 99 -4.91 8.09 -16.32
N ASP A 100 -5.61 8.83 -15.48
CA ASP A 100 -5.73 10.29 -15.45
C ASP A 100 -4.76 10.94 -14.45
N ARG A 101 -3.90 10.16 -13.79
CA ARG A 101 -2.88 10.62 -12.85
C ARG A 101 -1.48 10.31 -13.35
N GLU A 102 -0.52 11.07 -12.84
CA GLU A 102 0.91 10.91 -13.14
C GLU A 102 1.67 10.61 -11.85
N GLN A 103 2.84 9.99 -12.01
CA GLN A 103 3.74 9.67 -10.91
C GLN A 103 4.10 10.96 -10.15
N ASP A 104 3.93 10.94 -8.83
CA ASP A 104 4.07 12.12 -7.96
C ASP A 104 4.64 11.70 -6.61
N TRP A 105 5.88 12.09 -6.34
CA TRP A 105 6.56 11.73 -5.10
C TRP A 105 6.13 12.57 -3.90
N LYS A 106 5.50 13.74 -4.10
CA LYS A 106 4.87 14.47 -2.98
C LYS A 106 3.65 13.70 -2.46
N GLU A 107 2.83 13.16 -3.37
CA GLU A 107 1.71 12.28 -3.00
C GLU A 107 2.19 10.96 -2.41
N ALA A 108 3.23 10.34 -2.98
CA ALA A 108 3.79 9.11 -2.44
C ALA A 108 4.29 9.28 -1.00
N LEU A 109 5.07 10.34 -0.74
CA LEU A 109 5.53 10.68 0.62
C LEU A 109 4.37 10.94 1.57
N HIS A 110 3.33 11.66 1.14
CA HIS A 110 2.16 11.90 1.98
C HIS A 110 1.53 10.59 2.49
N TRP A 111 1.36 9.61 1.61
CA TRP A 111 0.75 8.34 1.96
C TRP A 111 1.68 7.41 2.74
N TYR A 112 2.98 7.41 2.44
CA TYR A 112 3.96 6.69 3.25
C TYR A 112 4.04 7.25 4.68
N ASP A 113 4.08 8.57 4.84
CA ASP A 113 4.16 9.22 6.15
C ASP A 113 2.88 8.94 6.96
N LYS A 114 1.72 8.99 6.30
CA LYS A 114 0.45 8.62 6.93
C LYS A 114 0.44 7.16 7.40
N ALA A 115 1.01 6.24 6.61
CA ALA A 115 1.14 4.84 7.01
C ALA A 115 2.15 4.66 8.16
N LEU A 116 3.24 5.42 8.19
CA LEU A 116 4.24 5.40 9.27
C LEU A 116 3.73 5.99 10.59
N ASN A 117 2.80 6.94 10.52
CA ASN A 117 2.24 7.66 11.67
C ASN A 117 0.89 7.09 12.16
N MET A 118 0.39 6.01 11.54
CA MET A 118 -0.76 5.26 12.07
C MET A 118 -0.39 4.66 13.44
N THR A 119 -1.03 5.17 14.49
CA THR A 119 -0.74 4.91 15.91
C THR A 119 -1.07 3.49 16.39
N ASP A 120 -1.60 2.64 15.51
CA ASP A 120 -2.11 1.31 15.85
C ASP A 120 -1.11 0.19 15.56
N TYR A 121 0.16 0.52 15.30
CA TYR A 121 1.22 -0.42 15.63
C TYR A 121 1.39 -0.44 17.14
N ASP A 122 0.61 -1.31 17.74
CA ASP A 122 0.68 -1.71 19.12
C ASP A 122 2.14 -1.69 19.60
N GLU A 123 2.41 -0.82 20.59
CA GLU A 123 3.67 -0.75 21.35
C GLU A 123 4.04 -2.11 22.00
N GLY A 124 3.27 -3.18 21.78
CA GLY A 124 3.50 -4.56 22.18
C GLY A 124 4.30 -5.46 21.21
N GLY A 125 4.65 -5.01 20.00
CA GLY A 125 5.60 -5.76 19.15
C GLY A 125 5.13 -7.16 18.70
N GLU A 126 3.81 -7.39 18.59
CA GLU A 126 3.32 -8.57 17.89
C GLU A 126 3.42 -8.34 16.37
N TYR A 127 4.52 -8.84 15.82
CA TYR A 127 4.67 -9.13 14.40
C TYR A 127 3.52 -10.05 13.95
N ASP A 128 2.44 -9.49 13.41
CA ASP A 128 1.56 -10.24 12.52
C ASP A 128 2.40 -10.63 11.31
N GLY A 129 2.87 -11.87 11.32
CA GLY A 129 3.88 -12.35 10.40
C GLY A 129 3.42 -12.53 8.97
N THR A 130 2.36 -11.86 8.52
CA THR A 130 1.81 -12.17 7.20
C THR A 130 1.53 -11.02 6.25
N GLN A 131 1.37 -9.75 6.63
CA GLN A 131 0.90 -8.78 5.63
C GLN A 131 1.46 -7.37 5.66
N ASP A 132 2.36 -7.01 6.58
CA ASP A 132 2.76 -5.62 6.70
C ASP A 132 4.21 -5.28 6.35
N GLU A 133 4.39 -4.20 5.58
CA GLU A 133 5.69 -3.67 5.19
C GLU A 133 6.37 -3.03 6.42
N PRO A 134 7.56 -3.52 6.84
CA PRO A 134 8.24 -3.03 8.03
C PRO A 134 8.56 -1.54 7.97
N ARG A 135 8.48 -0.86 9.11
CA ARG A 135 8.74 0.58 9.28
C ARG A 135 10.06 1.00 8.63
N TYR A 136 11.18 0.31 8.88
CA TYR A 136 12.48 0.64 8.29
C TYR A 136 12.52 0.62 6.76
N LEU A 137 11.66 -0.13 6.06
CA LEU A 137 11.61 -0.11 4.60
C LEU A 137 10.92 1.15 4.09
N LEU A 138 9.82 1.55 4.74
CA LEU A 138 9.10 2.77 4.37
C LEU A 138 9.95 4.01 4.65
N LEU A 139 10.58 4.10 5.83
CA LEU A 139 11.51 5.19 6.16
C LEU A 139 12.65 5.32 5.15
N ALA A 140 13.29 4.20 4.79
CA ALA A 140 14.36 4.21 3.79
C ALA A 140 13.89 4.61 2.39
N LYS A 141 12.63 4.31 2.06
CA LYS A 141 12.01 4.68 0.79
C LYS A 141 11.72 6.18 0.73
N GLU A 142 11.15 6.76 1.80
CA GLU A 142 10.98 8.21 1.90
C GLU A 142 12.32 8.95 1.85
N ALA A 143 13.33 8.43 2.56
CA ALA A 143 14.67 8.98 2.55
C ALA A 143 15.28 8.99 1.14
N GLU A 144 15.06 7.93 0.35
CA GLU A 144 15.53 7.84 -1.04
C GLU A 144 14.86 8.88 -1.96
N MET A 145 13.54 9.06 -1.83
CA MET A 145 12.80 10.08 -2.59
C MET A 145 13.29 11.49 -2.27
N LEU A 146 13.51 11.79 -0.98
CA LEU A 146 13.99 13.11 -0.54
C LEU A 146 15.46 13.34 -0.90
N MET A 147 16.27 12.29 -0.91
CA MET A 147 17.67 12.36 -1.35
C MET A 147 17.78 12.71 -2.83
N THR A 148 16.91 12.14 -3.66
CA THR A 148 17.01 12.26 -5.12
C THR A 148 16.22 13.45 -5.66
N GLY A 149 15.02 13.71 -5.12
CA GLY A 149 14.07 14.66 -5.69
C GLY A 149 13.57 14.24 -7.08
N GLY A 150 12.52 14.90 -7.58
CA GLY A 150 11.86 14.56 -8.84
C GLY A 150 10.38 14.24 -8.67
N PHE A 151 9.65 14.05 -9.77
CA PHE A 151 8.21 13.77 -9.75
C PHE A 151 7.44 14.71 -8.82
N ASN A 152 7.60 16.01 -9.06
CA ASN A 152 7.07 17.12 -8.26
C ASN A 152 7.66 17.27 -6.85
N LEU A 153 8.57 16.42 -6.38
CA LEU A 153 9.25 16.56 -5.09
C LEU A 153 10.57 17.32 -5.20
N ASP A 154 10.76 18.30 -4.31
CA ASP A 154 12.02 19.02 -4.17
C ASP A 154 12.97 18.20 -3.27
N GLN A 155 14.27 18.24 -3.58
CA GLN A 155 15.28 17.54 -2.79
C GLN A 155 15.37 18.13 -1.37
N ASP A 156 15.38 17.26 -0.36
CA ASP A 156 15.62 17.60 1.04
C ASP A 156 16.62 16.62 1.65
N LEU A 157 17.90 16.97 1.52
CA LEU A 157 19.00 16.15 2.03
C LEU A 157 19.00 16.05 3.55
N GLN A 158 18.56 17.11 4.24
CA GLN A 158 18.52 17.09 5.71
C GLN A 158 17.52 16.04 6.18
N ARG A 159 16.28 16.11 5.68
CA ARG A 159 15.23 15.16 6.04
C ARG A 159 15.57 13.74 5.59
N SER A 160 16.19 13.60 4.42
CA SER A 160 16.67 12.30 3.93
C SER A 160 17.68 11.64 4.88
N GLY A 161 18.70 12.37 5.33
CA GLY A 161 19.72 11.82 6.25
C GLY A 161 19.14 11.43 7.61
N GLU A 162 18.21 12.24 8.15
CA GLU A 162 17.45 11.92 9.37
C GLU A 162 16.68 10.60 9.20
N LEU A 163 15.91 10.47 8.12
CA LEU A 163 15.09 9.27 7.85
C LEU A 163 15.94 8.02 7.60
N TYR A 164 17.10 8.12 6.94
CA TYR A 164 18.00 6.97 6.81
C TYR A 164 18.58 6.51 8.15
N THR A 165 18.85 7.46 9.06
CA THR A 165 19.30 7.14 10.42
C THR A 165 18.20 6.42 11.20
N GLU A 166 16.98 6.94 11.14
CA GLU A 166 15.82 6.31 11.78
C GLU A 166 15.54 4.92 11.21
N ALA A 167 15.61 4.75 9.88
CA ALA A 167 15.49 3.46 9.22
C ALA A 167 16.57 2.47 9.68
N ALA A 168 17.81 2.95 9.87
CA ALA A 168 18.91 2.13 10.35
C ALA A 168 18.67 1.63 11.78
N GLU A 169 18.21 2.52 12.66
CA GLU A 169 17.88 2.21 14.05
C GLU A 169 16.72 1.20 14.14
N ASP A 170 15.64 1.43 13.40
CA ASP A 170 14.47 0.53 13.35
C ASP A 170 14.85 -0.84 12.76
N ALA A 171 15.67 -0.88 11.71
CA ALA A 171 16.22 -2.12 11.17
C ALA A 171 17.11 -2.85 12.20
N MET A 172 17.88 -2.13 13.01
CA MET A 172 18.72 -2.72 14.05
C MET A 172 17.88 -3.33 15.16
N GLN A 173 16.82 -2.64 15.60
CA GLN A 173 15.84 -3.14 16.57
C GLN A 173 15.14 -4.40 16.05
N ALA A 174 14.82 -4.45 14.75
CA ALA A 174 14.26 -5.61 14.07
C ALA A 174 15.30 -6.73 13.77
N MET A 175 16.50 -6.66 14.34
CA MET A 175 17.62 -7.61 14.14
C MET A 175 18.07 -7.76 12.68
N LYS A 176 17.84 -6.74 11.84
CA LYS A 176 18.28 -6.68 10.44
C LYS A 176 19.61 -5.93 10.29
N GLY A 177 20.63 -6.35 11.05
CA GLY A 177 21.91 -5.63 11.16
C GLY A 177 22.63 -5.34 9.83
N ARG A 178 22.46 -6.17 8.79
CA ARG A 178 22.99 -5.87 7.44
C ARG A 178 22.29 -4.68 6.79
N LEU A 179 20.97 -4.60 6.89
CA LEU A 179 20.17 -3.48 6.38
C LEU A 179 20.45 -2.22 7.21
N ALA A 180 20.54 -2.35 8.53
CA ALA A 180 20.91 -1.23 9.41
C ALA A 180 22.24 -0.59 8.99
N ASN A 181 23.29 -1.41 8.79
CA ASN A 181 24.58 -0.91 8.32
C ASN A 181 24.49 -0.25 6.94
N GLN A 182 23.68 -0.78 6.03
CA GLN A 182 23.46 -0.17 4.70
C GLN A 182 22.79 1.21 4.82
N TYR A 183 21.81 1.36 5.70
CA TYR A 183 21.14 2.64 5.91
C TYR A 183 22.01 3.66 6.64
N TYR A 184 22.84 3.24 7.60
CA TYR A 184 23.86 4.12 8.18
C TYR A 184 24.87 4.60 7.13
N GLN A 185 25.30 3.73 6.21
CA GLN A 185 26.17 4.14 5.10
C GLN A 185 25.49 5.18 4.21
N LYS A 186 24.22 4.95 3.83
CA LYS A 186 23.45 5.93 3.05
C LYS A 186 23.29 7.26 3.81
N ALA A 187 23.02 7.24 5.11
CA ALA A 187 22.91 8.46 5.91
C ALA A 187 24.22 9.29 5.87
N GLU A 188 25.38 8.62 6.03
CA GLU A 188 26.69 9.26 5.91
C GLU A 188 26.96 9.82 4.51
N GLU A 189 26.55 9.11 3.45
CA GLU A 189 26.63 9.62 2.08
C GLU A 189 25.81 10.91 1.91
N VAL A 190 24.56 10.94 2.41
CA VAL A 190 23.71 12.14 2.36
C VAL A 190 24.33 13.31 3.13
N TRP A 191 24.84 13.07 4.35
CA TRP A 191 25.49 14.12 5.14
C TRP A 191 26.80 14.61 4.53
N ALA A 192 27.50 13.77 3.76
CA ALA A 192 28.65 14.20 2.99
C ALA A 192 28.24 15.16 1.86
N MET A 193 27.16 14.84 1.13
CA MET A 193 26.62 15.72 0.07
C MET A 193 26.19 17.09 0.60
N MET A 194 25.69 17.18 1.84
CA MET A 194 25.31 18.46 2.46
C MET A 194 26.50 19.38 2.82
N LYS A 195 27.71 18.83 2.92
CA LYS A 195 28.91 19.57 3.31
C LYS A 195 29.65 20.17 2.10
N GLU A 196 29.26 19.79 0.89
CA GLU A 196 29.78 20.30 -0.39
C GLU A 196 29.00 21.53 -0.87
#